data_AF-A0A8K0DMT3-F1
#
_entry.id   AF-A0A8K0DMT3-F1
#
_cell.length_a   1.000
_cell.length_b   1.000
_cell.length_c   1.000
_cell.angle_alpha   90.00
_cell.angle_beta   90.00
_cell.angle_gamma   90.00
#
_symmetry.space_group_name_H-M   'P 1'
#
loop_
_entity.id
_entity.type
_entity.pdbx_description
1 polymer ?
#
loop_
_entity_poly.entity_id
_entity_poly.type
_entity_poly.pdbx_seq_one_letter_code
_entity_poly.pdbx_strand_id
1 'polypeptide(L)'
;MLGYWLIESGEKERLMELLRERLIECGWRDEMKALCRSFTKKKGRENVTVDDLVQVITPKGRASVPDSVKAELLQRIRSFLASAAL
;
A
#
# COMPACT_ATOMS: atom_id res chain seq x y z
N MET A 1 -18.77 13.33 1.06
CA MET A 1 -18.71 14.14 -0.18
C MET A 1 -17.35 13.99 -0.87
N LEU A 2 -16.22 14.36 -0.25
CA LEU A 2 -14.87 14.24 -0.84
C LEU A 2 -14.50 12.81 -1.30
N GLY A 3 -14.68 11.80 -0.45
CA GLY A 3 -14.34 10.42 -0.77
C GLY A 3 -15.20 9.82 -1.88
N TYR A 4 -16.45 10.25 -2.02
CA TYR A 4 -17.34 9.85 -3.11
C TYR A 4 -16.87 10.47 -4.44
N TRP A 5 -16.48 11.74 -4.42
CA TRP A 5 -15.98 12.42 -5.61
C TRP A 5 -14.66 11.85 -6.15
N LEU A 6 -13.74 11.44 -5.26
CA LEU A 6 -12.52 10.72 -5.64
C LEU A 6 -12.80 9.37 -6.34
N ILE A 7 -13.93 8.73 -6.01
CA ILE A 7 -14.34 7.46 -6.62
C ILE A 7 -14.99 7.74 -7.98
N GLU A 8 -15.96 8.65 -8.05
CA GLU A 8 -16.65 9.00 -9.30
C GLU A 8 -15.69 9.56 -10.37
N SER A 9 -14.65 10.29 -9.96
CA SER A 9 -13.64 10.84 -10.90
C SER A 9 -12.63 9.81 -11.39
N GLY A 10 -12.62 8.59 -10.83
CA GLY A 10 -11.59 7.57 -11.05
C GLY A 10 -10.23 7.90 -10.43
N GLU A 11 -10.11 8.99 -9.67
CA GLU A 11 -8.84 9.41 -9.08
C GLU A 11 -8.36 8.43 -8.01
N LYS A 12 -9.27 7.82 -7.26
CA LYS A 12 -8.94 6.79 -6.28
C LYS A 12 -8.20 5.63 -6.95
N GLU A 13 -8.67 5.16 -8.09
CA GLU A 13 -8.07 4.06 -8.85
C GLU A 13 -6.67 4.46 -9.36
N ARG A 14 -6.51 5.68 -9.87
CA ARG A 14 -5.20 6.22 -10.28
C ARG A 14 -4.21 6.30 -9.12
N LEU A 15 -4.65 6.76 -7.95
CA LEU A 15 -3.82 6.83 -6.74
C LEU A 15 -3.45 5.44 -6.21
N MET A 16 -4.36 4.46 -6.31
CA MET A 16 -4.08 3.08 -5.93
C MET A 16 -3.03 2.44 -6.85
N GLU A 17 -3.09 2.69 -8.16
CA GLU A 17 -2.08 2.20 -9.10
C GLU A 17 -0.72 2.85 -8.84
N LEU A 18 -0.68 4.18 -8.68
CA LEU A 18 0.56 4.89 -8.34
C LEU A 18 1.20 4.36 -7.05
N LEU A 19 0.40 4.14 -5.99
CA LEU A 19 0.90 3.53 -4.76
C LEU A 19 1.48 2.15 -5.03
N ARG A 20 0.80 1.31 -5.83
CA ARG A 20 1.25 -0.04 -6.17
C ARG A 20 2.58 -0.02 -6.90
N GLU A 21 2.73 0.86 -7.89
CA GLU A 21 3.98 1.06 -8.64
C GLU A 21 5.12 1.46 -7.71
N ARG A 22 4.91 2.49 -6.87
CA ARG A 22 5.96 2.96 -5.94
C ARG A 22 6.37 1.92 -4.91
N LEU A 23 5.43 1.12 -4.41
CA LEU A 23 5.74 0.01 -3.49
C LEU A 23 6.48 -1.16 -4.18
N ILE A 24 6.35 -1.31 -5.49
CA ILE A 24 7.14 -2.26 -6.26
C ILE A 24 8.54 -1.70 -6.49
N GLU A 25 8.64 -0.47 -6.98
CA GLU A 25 9.91 0.20 -7.32
C GLU A 25 10.83 0.37 -6.11
N CYS A 26 10.29 0.72 -4.94
CA CYS A 26 11.09 0.86 -3.73
C CYS A 26 11.43 -0.48 -3.04
N GLY A 27 11.01 -1.60 -3.62
CA GLY A 27 11.30 -2.95 -3.11
C GLY A 27 10.40 -3.41 -1.96
N TRP A 28 9.45 -2.58 -1.51
CA TRP A 28 8.54 -2.91 -0.40
C TRP A 28 7.80 -4.24 -0.63
N ARG A 29 7.30 -4.46 -1.86
CA ARG A 29 6.57 -5.69 -2.20
C ARG A 29 7.44 -6.94 -2.01
N ASP A 30 8.71 -6.86 -2.36
CA ASP A 30 9.62 -8.01 -2.26
C ASP A 30 10.10 -8.23 -0.81
N GLU A 31 10.26 -7.17 -0.03
CA GLU A 31 10.45 -7.25 1.43
C GLU A 31 9.28 -8.00 2.09
N MET A 32 8.03 -7.62 1.78
CA MET A 32 6.84 -8.28 2.36
C MET A 32 6.77 -9.76 1.98
N LYS A 33 7.07 -10.12 0.72
CA LYS A 33 7.13 -11.53 0.30
C LYS A 33 8.25 -12.28 1.03
N ALA A 34 9.40 -11.66 1.26
CA ALA A 34 10.51 -12.28 1.98
C ALA A 34 10.13 -12.56 3.44
N LEU A 35 9.41 -11.64 4.08
CA LEU A 35 8.85 -11.83 5.42
C LEU A 35 7.83 -12.96 5.48
N CYS A 36 6.90 -13.06 4.51
CA CYS A 36 5.99 -14.21 4.39
C CYS A 36 6.79 -15.52 4.38
N ARG A 37 7.77 -15.62 3.46
CA ARG A 37 8.56 -16.84 3.28
C ARG A 37 9.33 -17.23 4.54
N SER A 38 9.93 -16.24 5.21
CA SER A 38 10.66 -16.45 6.47
C SER A 38 9.74 -16.97 7.57
N PHE A 39 8.56 -16.37 7.73
CA PHE A 39 7.58 -16.80 8.72
C PHE A 39 7.07 -18.22 8.45
N THR A 40 6.67 -18.51 7.21
CA THR A 40 6.22 -19.86 6.81
C THR A 40 7.32 -20.90 7.00
N LYS A 41 8.57 -20.59 6.66
CA LYS A 41 9.71 -21.50 6.88
C LYS A 41 9.95 -21.78 8.36
N LYS A 42 9.79 -20.77 9.23
CA LYS A 42 10.00 -20.91 10.67
C LYS A 42 8.90 -21.69 11.38
N LYS A 43 7.63 -21.50 10.99
CA LYS A 43 6.46 -22.16 11.59
C LYS A 43 6.15 -23.54 10.98
N GLY A 44 6.63 -23.80 9.76
CA GLY A 44 6.25 -24.96 8.95
C GLY A 44 4.98 -24.67 8.13
N ARG A 45 4.98 -25.06 6.86
CA ARG A 45 3.92 -24.71 5.89
C ARG A 45 2.53 -25.17 6.32
N GLU A 46 2.44 -26.34 6.96
CA GLU A 46 1.17 -26.92 7.40
C GLU A 46 0.57 -26.20 8.62
N ASN A 47 1.36 -25.38 9.32
CA ASN A 47 0.98 -24.68 10.55
C ASN A 47 0.72 -23.18 10.32
N VAL A 48 0.57 -22.73 9.07
CA VAL A 48 0.41 -21.30 8.74
C VAL A 48 -0.80 -21.08 7.86
N THR A 49 -1.72 -20.26 8.35
CA THR A 49 -2.87 -19.76 7.59
C THR A 49 -2.56 -18.42 6.93
N VAL A 50 -3.44 -17.99 6.03
CA VAL A 50 -3.36 -16.64 5.43
C VAL A 50 -3.54 -15.57 6.51
N ASP A 51 -4.46 -15.79 7.47
CA ASP A 51 -4.73 -14.83 8.54
C ASP A 51 -3.51 -14.65 9.45
N ASP A 52 -2.77 -15.73 9.75
CA ASP A 52 -1.50 -15.63 10.50
C ASP A 52 -0.50 -14.74 9.77
N LEU A 53 -0.38 -14.89 8.44
CA LEU A 53 0.51 -14.06 7.63
C LEU A 53 0.06 -12.59 7.62
N VAL A 54 -1.25 -12.34 7.51
CA VAL A 54 -1.82 -10.98 7.53
C VAL A 54 -1.52 -10.31 8.87
N GLN A 55 -1.74 -11.01 10.00
CA GLN A 55 -1.49 -10.47 11.34
C GLN A 55 -0.02 -10.08 11.53
N VAL A 56 0.91 -10.88 11.01
CA VAL A 56 2.34 -10.63 11.16
C VAL A 56 2.83 -9.53 10.21
N ILE A 57 2.35 -9.52 8.97
CA ILE A 57 2.89 -8.64 7.93
C ILE A 57 2.26 -7.26 7.95
N THR A 58 0.98 -7.13 8.28
CA THR A 58 0.28 -5.84 8.29
C THR A 58 0.98 -4.74 9.09
N PRO A 59 1.39 -4.95 10.36
CA PRO A 59 2.06 -3.90 11.12
C PRO A 59 3.40 -3.49 10.48
N LYS A 60 4.20 -4.48 10.05
CA LYS A 60 5.49 -4.23 9.40
C LYS A 60 5.33 -3.52 8.06
N GLY A 61 4.38 -3.97 7.24
CA GLY A 61 4.07 -3.39 5.94
C GLY A 61 3.61 -1.94 6.04
N ARG A 62 2.76 -1.60 7.01
CA ARG A 62 2.34 -0.21 7.25
C ARG A 62 3.50 0.67 7.70
N ALA A 63 4.36 0.15 8.59
CA ALA A 63 5.51 0.90 9.11
C ALA A 63 6.62 1.10 8.06
N SER A 64 6.80 0.16 7.14
CA SER A 64 7.87 0.22 6.13
C SER A 64 7.52 1.02 4.87
N VAL A 65 6.31 1.56 4.76
CA VAL A 65 5.97 2.47 3.64
C VAL A 65 6.82 3.74 3.76
N PRO A 66 7.67 4.08 2.77
CA PRO A 66 8.52 5.26 2.82
C PRO A 66 7.69 6.55 2.87
N ASP A 67 8.17 7.54 3.62
CA ASP A 67 7.50 8.84 3.73
C ASP A 67 7.49 9.62 2.41
N SER A 68 8.46 9.38 1.53
CA SER A 68 8.47 9.91 0.17
C SER A 68 7.25 9.46 -0.64
N VAL A 69 6.85 8.19 -0.54
CA VAL A 69 5.66 7.65 -1.22
C VAL A 69 4.38 8.27 -0.66
N LYS A 70 4.30 8.42 0.68
CA LYS A 70 3.17 9.09 1.33
C LYS A 70 3.06 10.55 0.90
N ALA A 71 4.20 11.26 0.83
CA ALA A 71 4.27 12.65 0.42
C ALA A 71 3.84 12.83 -1.05
N GLU A 72 4.28 11.95 -1.96
CA GLU A 72 3.87 11.98 -3.37
C GLU A 72 2.35 11.80 -3.52
N LEU A 73 1.76 10.81 -2.84
CA LEU A 73 0.31 10.60 -2.84
C LEU A 73 -0.45 11.79 -2.28
N LEU A 74 0.00 12.35 -1.16
CA LEU A 74 -0.62 13.52 -0.56
C LEU A 74 -0.57 14.73 -1.51
N GLN A 75 0.55 14.90 -2.21
CA GLN A 75 0.70 15.96 -3.20
C GLN A 75 -0.27 15.76 -4.37
N ARG A 76 -0.43 14.53 -4.88
CA ARG A 76 -1.40 14.23 -5.95
C ARG A 76 -2.84 14.51 -5.53
N ILE A 77 -3.23 14.10 -4.32
CA ILE A 77 -4.54 14.41 -3.75
C ILE A 77 -4.76 15.93 -3.68
N ARG A 78 -3.79 16.68 -3.16
CA ARG A 78 -3.87 18.15 -3.08
C ARG A 78 -4.02 18.80 -4.46
N SER A 79 -3.22 18.36 -5.43
CA SER A 79 -3.28 18.86 -6.81
C SER A 79 -4.65 18.58 -7.45
N PHE A 80 -5.18 17.38 -7.26
CA PHE A 80 -6.50 17.01 -7.77
C PHE A 80 -7.62 17.88 -7.17
N LEU A 81 -7.61 18.06 -5.84
CA LEU A 81 -8.58 18.91 -5.16
C LEU A 81 -8.47 20.39 -5.58
N ALA A 82 -7.26 20.90 -5.80
CA ALA A 82 -7.04 22.26 -6.29
C ALA A 82 -7.59 22.44 -7.72
N SER A 83 -7.42 21.45 -8.59
CA SER A 83 -7.98 21.49 -9.95
C SER A 83 -9.52 21.36 -10.01
N ALA A 84 -10.12 20.85 -8.94
CA ALA A 84 -11.57 20.64 -8.83
C ALA A 84 -12.34 21.85 -8.26
N ALA A 85 -11.62 22.71 -7.54
CA ALA A 85 -12.16 23.91 -6.91
C ALA A 85 -12.13 25.14 -7.85
N LEU A 86 -11.62 24.95 -9.07
CA LEU A 86 -11.70 25.85 -10.22
C LEU A 86 -12.87 25.43 -11.11
#